data_AF-A0A317SMW0-F1
#
_entry.id   AF-A0A317SMW0-F1
#
_cell.length_a   1.000
_cell.length_b   1.000
_cell.length_c   1.000
_cell.angle_alpha   90.00
_cell.angle_beta   90.00
_cell.angle_gamma   90.00
#
_symmetry.space_group_name_H-M   'P 1'
#
loop_
_entity.id
_entity.type
_entity.pdbx_description
1 polymer ?
#
loop_
_entity_poly.entity_id
_entity_poly.type
_entity_poly.pdbx_seq_one_letter_code
_entity_poly.pdbx_strand_id
1 'polypeptide(L)'
;MARYVVYRRFNFLPNAIPALSTNTTYMPPFKSIVQSGPSMFRDVYYDLASKGFTSNGVILRTRNGIWKIMEQKPDTFPTFEHRNFNLKREIIDRVEIHKFINERLALETGNIDSDGIQGGPLPTSPTFNFALEIQAEMEVRRTSYLIDGKITVHLDKIIESGYQIGMIEEVIEVEKDVPYSAVLGLAQERRKAVDGMMNQYHWFFRRLPEDEHPIDGKLVVYLEDKESGHKYNP
;
A
#
# COMPACT_ATOMS: atom_id res chain seq x y z
N MET A 1 -11.03 -8.00 -14.74
CA MET A 1 -10.49 -8.52 -13.47
C MET A 1 -10.63 -7.48 -12.37
N ALA A 2 -10.98 -7.89 -11.16
CA ALA A 2 -10.75 -7.13 -9.94
C ALA A 2 -9.39 -7.53 -9.35
N ARG A 3 -8.71 -6.56 -8.74
CA ARG A 3 -7.37 -6.73 -8.18
C ARG A 3 -7.43 -6.50 -6.67
N TYR A 4 -6.98 -7.49 -5.92
CA TYR A 4 -6.80 -7.42 -4.48
C TYR A 4 -5.33 -7.59 -4.16
N VAL A 5 -4.88 -6.94 -3.09
CA VAL A 5 -3.51 -7.03 -2.63
C VAL A 5 -3.54 -7.43 -1.17
N VAL A 6 -2.95 -8.59 -0.91
CA VAL A 6 -2.57 -9.04 0.42
C VAL A 6 -1.22 -8.42 0.72
N TYR A 7 -1.10 -7.73 1.85
CA TYR A 7 0.19 -7.17 2.21
C TYR A 7 0.48 -7.24 3.71
N ARG A 8 1.78 -7.27 4.02
CA ARG A 8 2.29 -7.18 5.38
C ARG A 8 3.43 -6.17 5.46
N ARG A 9 3.32 -5.26 6.42
CA ARG A 9 4.39 -4.33 6.77
C ARG A 9 5.34 -4.95 7.78
N PHE A 10 6.62 -4.58 7.72
CA PHE A 10 7.64 -4.99 8.65
C PHE A 10 8.74 -3.93 8.75
N ASN A 11 9.38 -3.83 9.91
CA ASN A 11 10.60 -3.07 10.07
C ASN A 11 11.78 -3.90 9.56
N PHE A 12 12.71 -3.26 8.86
CA PHE A 12 13.94 -3.92 8.45
C PHE A 12 15.14 -3.10 8.93
N LEU A 13 16.22 -3.80 9.23
CA LEU A 13 17.47 -3.14 9.58
C LEU A 13 18.27 -2.86 8.31
N PRO A 14 18.73 -1.62 8.06
CA PRO A 14 19.49 -1.29 6.86
C PRO A 14 20.75 -2.16 6.67
N ASN A 15 21.38 -2.60 7.77
CA ASN A 15 22.53 -3.50 7.75
C ASN A 15 22.19 -4.94 7.33
N ALA A 16 20.91 -5.33 7.30
CA ALA A 16 20.47 -6.62 6.78
C ALA A 16 20.28 -6.60 5.25
N ILE A 17 20.21 -5.42 4.61
CA ILE A 17 20.03 -5.30 3.15
C ILE A 17 21.22 -5.85 2.37
N PRO A 18 22.50 -5.62 2.73
CA PRO A 18 23.63 -6.23 2.03
C PRO A 18 23.53 -7.76 1.97
N ALA A 19 22.94 -8.40 2.98
CA ALA A 19 22.69 -9.83 2.97
C ALA A 19 21.72 -10.28 1.87
N LEU A 20 20.87 -9.40 1.33
CA LEU A 20 20.05 -9.71 0.15
C LEU A 20 20.87 -9.79 -1.16
N SER A 21 22.10 -9.27 -1.16
CA SER A 21 22.94 -9.15 -2.36
C SER A 21 24.15 -10.09 -2.39
N THR A 22 24.46 -10.74 -1.26
CA THR A 22 25.63 -11.60 -1.09
C THR A 22 25.20 -12.95 -0.53
N ASN A 23 25.75 -14.07 -1.04
CA ASN A 23 25.54 -15.42 -0.47
C ASN A 23 25.65 -15.38 1.06
N THR A 24 24.51 -15.46 1.75
CA THR A 24 24.44 -15.23 3.19
C THR A 24 24.97 -16.41 3.97
N THR A 25 25.67 -16.15 5.07
CA THR A 25 25.96 -17.14 6.11
C THR A 25 24.77 -17.39 7.05
N TYR A 26 23.68 -16.61 6.92
CA TYR A 26 22.43 -16.79 7.66
C TYR A 26 21.68 -18.06 7.22
N MET A 27 21.10 -18.78 8.17
CA MET A 27 20.34 -20.01 7.91
C MET A 27 18.86 -19.87 8.32
N PRO A 28 17.91 -20.34 7.48
CA PRO A 28 18.12 -20.78 6.10
C PRO A 28 18.42 -19.60 5.15
N PRO A 29 19.30 -19.77 4.16
CA PRO A 29 19.48 -18.77 3.10
C PRO A 29 18.26 -18.74 2.19
N PHE A 30 17.99 -17.58 1.57
CA PHE A 30 17.04 -17.52 0.47
C PHE A 30 17.49 -18.44 -0.66
N LYS A 31 16.54 -19.14 -1.31
CA LYS A 31 16.83 -20.05 -2.44
C LYS A 31 17.19 -19.27 -3.70
N SER A 32 16.53 -18.13 -3.91
CA SER A 32 16.86 -17.20 -4.98
C SER A 32 16.43 -15.79 -4.61
N ILE A 33 17.19 -14.79 -5.07
CA ILE A 33 16.82 -13.38 -4.90
C ILE A 33 17.03 -12.70 -6.24
N VAL A 34 15.98 -12.06 -6.75
CA VAL A 34 16.08 -11.20 -7.93
C VAL A 34 15.77 -9.79 -7.51
N GLN A 35 16.78 -8.94 -7.50
CA GLN A 35 16.60 -7.52 -7.25
C GLN A 35 16.06 -6.84 -8.52
N SER A 36 14.95 -6.14 -8.39
CA SER A 36 14.55 -5.13 -9.37
C SER A 36 15.30 -3.84 -9.05
N GLY A 37 15.77 -3.14 -10.10
CA GLY A 37 16.52 -1.89 -9.94
C GLY A 37 15.81 -0.87 -9.03
N PRO A 38 16.56 0.02 -8.36
CA PRO A 38 15.96 1.04 -7.53
C PRO A 38 15.02 1.90 -8.37
N SER A 39 13.81 2.09 -7.88
CA SER A 39 12.83 3.01 -8.49
C SER A 39 12.60 4.19 -7.55
N MET A 40 12.48 5.37 -8.14
CA MET A 40 11.95 6.54 -7.44
C MET A 40 10.56 6.83 -7.98
N PHE A 41 9.65 7.21 -7.09
CA PHE A 41 8.35 7.68 -7.49
C PHE A 41 7.84 8.75 -6.53
N ARG A 42 7.00 9.63 -7.08
CA ARG A 42 6.26 10.65 -6.35
C ARG A 42 4.85 10.17 -6.11
N ASP A 43 4.46 10.01 -4.86
CA ASP A 43 3.09 9.76 -4.45
C ASP A 43 2.45 11.09 -4.02
N VAL A 44 1.28 11.42 -4.57
CA VAL A 44 0.44 12.54 -4.12
C VAL A 44 -0.88 11.97 -3.62
N TYR A 45 -1.23 12.26 -2.38
CA TYR A 45 -2.43 11.75 -1.71
C TYR A 45 -3.52 12.81 -1.69
N TYR A 46 -4.75 12.39 -1.96
CA TYR A 46 -5.90 13.26 -2.09
C TYR A 46 -7.00 12.83 -1.14
N ASP A 47 -7.75 13.80 -0.63
CA ASP A 47 -8.99 13.57 0.10
C ASP A 47 -9.89 14.82 -0.01
N LEU A 48 -11.08 14.72 0.54
CA LEU A 48 -11.94 15.86 0.80
C LEU A 48 -11.43 16.62 2.01
N ALA A 49 -11.78 17.91 2.12
CA ALA A 49 -11.55 18.70 3.32
C ALA A 49 -12.16 18.03 4.57
N SER A 50 -13.26 17.28 4.38
CA SER A 50 -13.93 16.48 5.41
C SER A 50 -13.19 15.20 5.81
N LYS A 51 -12.11 14.82 5.10
CA LYS A 51 -11.42 13.52 5.20
C LYS A 51 -12.34 12.32 4.93
N GLY A 52 -13.33 12.50 4.07
CA GLY A 52 -14.36 11.52 3.76
C GLY A 52 -13.83 10.19 3.23
N PHE A 53 -12.78 10.20 2.41
CA PHE A 53 -12.22 8.95 1.87
C PHE A 53 -11.41 8.20 2.93
N THR A 54 -10.42 8.85 3.55
CA THR A 54 -9.53 8.20 4.51
C THR A 54 -10.28 7.69 5.74
N SER A 55 -11.26 8.44 6.24
CA SER A 55 -12.12 8.01 7.37
C SER A 55 -12.93 6.75 7.07
N ASN A 56 -13.18 6.46 5.78
CA ASN A 56 -13.88 5.27 5.30
C ASN A 56 -12.92 4.18 4.80
N GLY A 57 -11.63 4.22 5.17
CA GLY A 57 -10.64 3.23 4.78
C GLY A 57 -10.27 3.28 3.30
N VAL A 58 -10.48 4.41 2.63
CA VAL A 58 -10.14 4.60 1.22
C VAL A 58 -8.95 5.56 1.11
N ILE A 59 -7.94 5.13 0.36
CA ILE A 59 -6.78 5.98 0.04
C ILE A 59 -6.80 6.28 -1.45
N LEU A 60 -6.92 7.56 -1.79
CA LEU A 60 -6.76 8.08 -3.14
C LEU A 60 -5.35 8.64 -3.30
N ARG A 61 -4.66 8.22 -4.36
CA ARG A 61 -3.37 8.82 -4.70
C ARG A 61 -3.10 8.79 -6.20
N THR A 62 -2.20 9.66 -6.63
CA THR A 62 -1.44 9.44 -7.86
C THR A 62 -0.05 8.95 -7.51
N ARG A 63 0.49 8.05 -8.33
CA ARG A 63 1.91 7.66 -8.32
C ARG A 63 2.50 8.00 -9.68
N ASN A 64 3.47 8.90 -9.71
CA ASN A 64 4.02 9.44 -10.96
C ASN A 64 2.92 9.92 -11.93
N GLY A 65 1.88 10.59 -11.38
CA GLY A 65 0.73 11.07 -12.15
C GLY A 65 -0.33 10.01 -12.50
N ILE A 66 -0.11 8.74 -12.16
CA ILE A 66 -1.08 7.67 -12.43
C ILE A 66 -1.98 7.46 -11.21
N TRP A 67 -3.28 7.63 -11.40
CA TRP A 67 -4.29 7.45 -10.37
C TRP A 67 -4.39 6.00 -9.87
N LYS A 68 -4.57 5.85 -8.56
CA LYS A 68 -4.84 4.58 -7.89
C LYS A 68 -5.75 4.81 -6.68
N ILE A 69 -6.73 3.93 -6.54
CA ILE A 69 -7.55 3.80 -5.31
C ILE A 69 -7.14 2.54 -4.58
N MET A 70 -6.93 2.67 -3.27
CA MET A 70 -6.76 1.54 -2.36
C MET A 70 -7.90 1.57 -1.37
N GLU A 71 -8.83 0.63 -1.50
CA GLU A 71 -9.95 0.47 -0.59
C GLU A 71 -9.60 -0.64 0.40
N GLN A 72 -9.41 -0.28 1.67
CA GLN A 72 -9.18 -1.25 2.72
C GLN A 72 -10.44 -2.08 2.87
N LYS A 73 -10.29 -3.39 2.74
CA LYS A 73 -11.41 -4.31 2.94
C LYS A 73 -11.31 -4.83 4.36
N PRO A 74 -12.39 -4.70 5.16
CA PRO A 74 -12.35 -5.19 6.53
C PRO A 74 -12.08 -6.68 6.49
N ASP A 75 -11.04 -7.02 7.22
CA ASP A 75 -10.68 -8.39 7.51
C ASP A 75 -11.62 -8.89 8.60
N THR A 76 -12.21 -10.07 8.44
CA THR A 76 -12.83 -10.81 9.55
C THR A 76 -11.76 -11.54 10.39
N PHE A 77 -10.53 -11.01 10.43
CA PHE A 77 -9.44 -11.61 11.19
C PHE A 77 -9.48 -11.12 12.64
N PRO A 78 -9.34 -12.01 13.64
CA PRO A 78 -9.29 -11.59 15.02
C PRO A 78 -8.10 -10.65 15.26
N THR A 79 -8.40 -9.51 15.89
CA THR A 79 -7.55 -8.33 16.09
C THR A 79 -6.25 -8.61 16.84
N PHE A 80 -6.20 -9.69 17.63
CA PHE A 80 -5.14 -9.91 18.62
C PHE A 80 -3.83 -10.48 18.06
N GLU A 81 -3.85 -11.12 16.89
CA GLU A 81 -2.66 -11.84 16.43
C GLU A 81 -1.94 -11.16 15.25
N HIS A 82 -2.57 -10.23 14.49
CA HIS A 82 -2.09 -9.90 13.13
C HIS A 82 -2.27 -8.44 12.68
N ARG A 83 -1.87 -7.46 13.51
CA ARG A 83 -2.10 -6.01 13.26
C ARG A 83 -1.44 -5.42 11.99
N ASN A 84 -0.43 -6.10 11.45
CA ASN A 84 0.33 -5.62 10.27
C ASN A 84 -0.07 -6.30 8.96
N PHE A 85 -0.99 -7.27 9.01
CA PHE A 85 -1.56 -7.89 7.84
C PHE A 85 -2.79 -7.12 7.37
N ASN A 86 -2.94 -6.94 6.07
CA ASN A 86 -4.02 -6.15 5.52
C ASN A 86 -4.43 -6.69 4.14
N LEU A 87 -5.74 -6.63 3.86
CA LEU A 87 -6.31 -6.82 2.53
C LEU A 87 -6.85 -5.49 1.99
N LYS A 88 -6.45 -5.14 0.77
CA LYS A 88 -7.00 -4.00 0.03
C LYS A 88 -7.47 -4.40 -1.34
N ARG A 89 -8.54 -3.77 -1.81
CA ARG A 89 -8.90 -3.74 -3.23
C ARG A 89 -8.15 -2.60 -3.89
N GLU A 90 -7.53 -2.87 -5.03
CA GLU A 90 -6.75 -1.90 -5.79
C GLU A 90 -7.45 -1.59 -7.12
N ILE A 91 -7.78 -0.32 -7.34
CA ILE A 91 -8.40 0.14 -8.59
C ILE A 91 -7.38 1.03 -9.31
N ILE A 92 -7.05 0.66 -10.54
CA ILE A 92 -6.14 1.39 -11.44
C ILE A 92 -6.80 1.79 -12.76
N ASP A 93 -8.01 1.28 -13.03
CA ASP A 93 -8.77 1.62 -14.22
C ASP A 93 -9.36 3.03 -14.09
N ARG A 94 -9.02 3.91 -15.02
CA ARG A 94 -9.36 5.32 -14.93
C ARG A 94 -10.88 5.57 -14.90
N VAL A 95 -11.65 4.79 -15.65
CA VAL A 95 -13.10 4.92 -15.72
C VAL A 95 -13.72 4.52 -14.38
N GLU A 96 -13.25 3.42 -13.81
CA GLU A 96 -13.70 2.95 -12.50
C GLU A 96 -13.33 3.91 -11.37
N ILE A 97 -12.13 4.49 -11.40
CA ILE A 97 -11.69 5.53 -10.45
C ILE A 97 -12.61 6.74 -10.52
N HIS A 98 -12.86 7.24 -11.73
CA HIS A 98 -13.72 8.40 -11.95
C HIS A 98 -15.14 8.14 -11.43
N LYS A 99 -15.72 6.98 -11.78
CA LYS A 99 -17.03 6.55 -11.28
C LYS A 99 -17.06 6.49 -9.75
N PHE A 100 -16.05 5.85 -9.14
CA PHE A 100 -15.95 5.70 -7.69
C PHE A 100 -15.91 7.04 -6.96
N ILE A 101 -15.08 7.98 -7.42
CA ILE A 101 -14.95 9.31 -6.80
C ILE A 101 -16.28 10.07 -6.89
N ASN A 102 -16.92 10.08 -8.07
CA ASN A 102 -18.18 10.80 -8.26
C ASN A 102 -19.33 10.22 -7.43
N GLU A 103 -19.43 8.89 -7.33
CA GLU A 103 -20.44 8.24 -6.48
C GLU A 103 -20.27 8.62 -5.00
N ARG A 104 -19.02 8.69 -4.51
CA ARG A 104 -18.73 9.08 -3.12
C ARG A 104 -18.97 10.57 -2.88
N LEU A 105 -18.58 11.44 -3.80
CA LEU A 105 -18.85 12.88 -3.74
C LEU A 105 -20.36 13.19 -3.70
N ALA A 106 -21.15 12.50 -4.52
CA ALA A 106 -22.60 12.66 -4.56
C ALA A 106 -23.26 12.27 -3.22
N LEU A 107 -22.75 11.22 -2.56
CA LEU A 107 -23.25 10.80 -1.24
C LEU A 107 -22.95 11.82 -0.13
N GLU A 108 -21.80 12.49 -0.17
CA GLU A 108 -21.40 13.44 0.88
C GLU A 108 -22.03 14.83 0.73
N THR A 109 -22.18 15.31 -0.51
CA THR A 109 -22.59 16.70 -0.77
C THR A 109 -24.11 16.86 -0.92
N GLY A 110 -24.86 15.76 -1.10
CA GLY A 110 -26.32 15.79 -1.29
C GLY A 110 -26.79 16.48 -2.58
N ASN A 111 -25.88 17.12 -3.32
CA ASN A 111 -26.10 17.80 -4.57
C ASN A 111 -25.50 16.98 -5.70
N ILE A 112 -26.38 16.36 -6.48
CA ILE A 112 -26.06 15.93 -7.84
C ILE A 112 -26.29 17.17 -8.70
N ASP A 113 -25.28 18.03 -8.87
CA ASP A 113 -25.42 19.20 -9.75
C ASP A 113 -25.86 18.76 -11.16
N SER A 114 -26.63 19.59 -11.85
CA SER A 114 -26.97 19.39 -13.27
C SER A 114 -25.75 19.47 -14.20
N ASP A 115 -24.63 20.02 -13.70
CA ASP A 115 -23.28 19.98 -14.29
C ASP A 115 -22.35 18.97 -13.57
N GLY A 116 -22.86 18.28 -12.54
CA GLY A 116 -22.15 17.28 -11.77
C GLY A 116 -21.68 16.19 -12.71
N ILE A 117 -20.38 15.90 -12.73
CA ILE A 117 -19.74 15.11 -13.79
C ILE A 117 -20.44 13.75 -13.99
N GLN A 118 -21.45 13.77 -14.86
CA GLN A 118 -22.14 12.64 -15.48
C GLN A 118 -21.46 12.45 -16.83
N GLY A 119 -20.74 11.34 -17.02
CA GLY A 119 -20.42 10.86 -18.38
C GLY A 119 -19.71 11.86 -19.30
N GLY A 120 -19.16 12.98 -18.78
CA GLY A 120 -18.28 13.85 -19.53
C GLY A 120 -17.03 13.07 -19.95
N PRO A 121 -16.36 13.47 -21.03
CA PRO A 121 -15.12 12.81 -21.43
C PRO A 121 -14.18 12.75 -20.22
N LEU A 122 -13.57 11.58 -20.00
CA LEU A 122 -12.56 11.39 -18.97
C LEU A 122 -11.64 12.61 -18.98
N PRO A 123 -11.41 13.29 -17.83
CA PRO A 123 -10.63 14.52 -17.80
C PRO A 123 -9.34 14.29 -18.58
N THR A 124 -9.11 14.95 -19.71
CA THR A 124 -7.94 14.62 -20.54
C THR A 124 -6.65 15.17 -19.93
N SER A 125 -6.77 16.15 -19.03
CA SER A 125 -5.63 16.72 -18.33
C SER A 125 -5.04 15.75 -17.30
N PRO A 126 -3.72 15.51 -17.32
CA PRO A 126 -3.03 14.78 -16.27
C PRO A 126 -3.02 15.52 -14.93
N THR A 127 -3.39 16.81 -14.89
CA THR A 127 -3.45 17.62 -13.67
C THR A 127 -4.83 17.66 -13.01
N PHE A 128 -5.83 17.00 -13.59
CA PHE A 128 -7.18 16.98 -13.02
C PHE A 128 -7.19 16.19 -11.70
N ASN A 129 -7.64 16.84 -10.63
CA ASN A 129 -7.65 16.30 -9.26
C ASN A 129 -9.05 16.16 -8.66
N PHE A 130 -10.11 16.16 -9.47
CA PHE A 130 -11.50 15.97 -8.99
C PHE A 130 -11.95 17.01 -7.94
N ALA A 131 -11.33 18.21 -7.94
CA ALA A 131 -11.50 19.21 -6.89
C ALA A 131 -11.17 18.71 -5.46
N LEU A 132 -10.37 17.64 -5.35
CA LEU A 132 -9.88 17.11 -4.09
C LEU A 132 -8.68 17.91 -3.59
N GLU A 133 -8.54 17.99 -2.27
CA GLU A 133 -7.39 18.60 -1.62
C GLU A 133 -6.22 17.64 -1.57
N ILE A 134 -5.02 18.18 -1.82
CA ILE A 134 -3.77 17.43 -1.61
C ILE A 134 -3.52 17.34 -0.11
N GLN A 135 -3.51 16.13 0.42
CA GLN A 135 -3.24 15.86 1.84
C GLN A 135 -1.74 15.69 2.09
N ALA A 136 -1.06 15.01 1.18
CA ALA A 136 0.37 14.72 1.29
C ALA A 136 1.00 14.58 -0.08
N GLU A 137 2.28 14.91 -0.14
CA GLU A 137 3.14 14.71 -1.30
C GLU A 137 4.47 14.16 -0.80
N MET A 138 4.91 13.04 -1.35
CA MET A 138 6.13 12.37 -0.92
C MET A 138 6.92 11.80 -2.08
N GLU A 139 8.22 12.00 -2.05
CA GLU A 139 9.18 11.25 -2.85
C GLU A 139 9.60 9.99 -2.11
N VAL A 140 9.50 8.86 -2.80
CA VAL A 140 9.82 7.56 -2.24
C VAL A 140 10.86 6.87 -3.10
N ARG A 141 11.91 6.38 -2.45
CA ARG A 141 12.85 5.44 -3.03
C ARG A 141 12.43 4.02 -2.66
N ARG A 142 12.24 3.17 -3.66
CA ARG A 142 11.90 1.75 -3.49
C ARG A 142 12.97 0.87 -4.09
N THR A 143 13.41 -0.11 -3.31
CA THR A 143 14.12 -1.28 -3.83
C THR A 143 13.20 -2.49 -3.73
N SER A 144 13.03 -3.24 -4.81
CA SER A 144 12.15 -4.41 -4.81
C SER A 144 12.95 -5.68 -5.04
N TYR A 145 12.53 -6.75 -4.38
CA TYR A 145 13.13 -8.06 -4.48
C TYR A 145 12.04 -9.10 -4.75
N LEU A 146 12.29 -10.00 -5.69
CA LEU A 146 11.54 -11.24 -5.82
C LEU A 146 12.32 -12.34 -5.11
N ILE A 147 11.78 -12.81 -3.99
CA ILE A 147 12.39 -13.84 -3.15
C ILE A 147 11.81 -15.20 -3.51
N ASP A 148 12.69 -16.19 -3.72
CA ASP A 148 12.37 -17.57 -4.08
C ASP A 148 11.47 -17.73 -5.32
N GLY A 149 11.43 -16.71 -6.18
CA GLY A 149 10.53 -16.65 -7.34
C GLY A 149 9.05 -16.56 -6.97
N LYS A 150 8.72 -16.29 -5.69
CA LYS A 150 7.37 -16.38 -5.16
C LYS A 150 6.86 -15.05 -4.65
N ILE A 151 7.63 -14.40 -3.79
CA ILE A 151 7.14 -13.29 -2.97
C ILE A 151 7.86 -12.00 -3.33
N THR A 152 7.08 -10.94 -3.52
CA THR A 152 7.60 -9.60 -3.77
C THR A 152 7.78 -8.85 -2.46
N VAL A 153 9.02 -8.41 -2.20
CA VAL A 153 9.38 -7.56 -1.06
C VAL A 153 9.78 -6.19 -1.57
N HIS A 154 9.23 -5.14 -0.94
CA HIS A 154 9.55 -3.75 -1.20
C HIS A 154 10.19 -3.14 0.03
N LEU A 155 11.34 -2.51 -0.14
CA LEU A 155 11.98 -1.69 0.88
C LEU A 155 11.83 -0.23 0.43
N ASP A 156 11.03 0.52 1.18
CA ASP A 156 10.71 1.91 0.86
C ASP A 156 11.40 2.86 1.85
N LYS A 157 11.88 3.98 1.33
CA LYS A 157 12.35 5.13 2.10
C LYS A 157 11.65 6.39 1.61
N ILE A 158 10.99 7.11 2.52
CA ILE A 158 10.48 8.47 2.28
C ILE A 158 11.69 9.42 2.32
N ILE A 159 11.89 10.22 1.29
CA ILE A 159 13.09 11.05 1.17
C ILE A 159 13.08 12.19 2.18
N GLU A 160 11.93 12.82 2.37
CA GLU A 160 11.74 14.03 3.16
C GLU A 160 11.89 13.76 4.66
N SER A 161 11.26 12.69 5.16
CA SER A 161 11.33 12.34 6.58
C SER A 161 12.47 11.38 6.91
N GLY A 162 12.91 10.58 5.94
CA GLY A 162 13.88 9.50 6.16
C GLY A 162 13.25 8.19 6.65
N TYR A 163 11.93 8.16 6.88
CA TYR A 163 11.19 6.97 7.32
C TYR A 163 11.41 5.78 6.37
N GLN A 164 11.62 4.60 6.93
CA GLN A 164 11.88 3.37 6.19
C GLN A 164 10.87 2.29 6.57
N ILE A 165 10.38 1.56 5.58
CA ILE A 165 9.40 0.50 5.80
C ILE A 165 9.53 -0.63 4.80
N GLY A 166 9.49 -1.86 5.30
CA GLY A 166 9.41 -3.08 4.51
C GLY A 166 7.95 -3.43 4.25
N MET A 167 7.66 -3.86 3.02
CA MET A 167 6.35 -4.37 2.64
C MET A 167 6.50 -5.66 1.85
N ILE A 168 5.71 -6.66 2.21
CA ILE A 168 5.46 -7.83 1.38
C ILE A 168 4.12 -7.60 0.70
N GLU A 169 4.05 -7.73 -0.63
CA GLU A 169 2.79 -7.61 -1.39
C GLU A 169 2.59 -8.87 -2.25
N GLU A 170 1.39 -9.43 -2.18
CA GLU A 170 0.89 -10.54 -2.99
C GLU A 170 -0.40 -10.11 -3.68
N VAL A 171 -0.45 -10.30 -5.00
CA VAL A 171 -1.58 -9.85 -5.82
C VAL A 171 -2.53 -11.02 -6.08
N ILE A 172 -3.81 -10.77 -5.88
CA ILE A 172 -4.90 -11.69 -6.21
C ILE A 172 -5.72 -11.03 -7.31
N GLU A 173 -5.69 -11.60 -8.50
CA GLU A 173 -6.53 -11.18 -9.63
C GLU A 173 -7.68 -12.18 -9.81
N VAL A 174 -8.90 -11.68 -9.79
CA VAL A 174 -10.13 -12.47 -9.90
C VAL A 174 -11.09 -11.79 -10.87
N GLU A 175 -12.12 -12.51 -11.33
CA GLU A 175 -13.22 -11.88 -12.07
C GLU A 175 -14.00 -10.91 -11.17
N LYS A 176 -14.67 -9.90 -11.75
CA LYS A 176 -15.27 -8.79 -10.97
C LYS A 176 -16.48 -9.22 -10.13
N ASP A 177 -17.10 -10.32 -10.50
CA ASP A 177 -18.30 -10.93 -9.91
C ASP A 177 -17.98 -12.03 -8.90
N VAL A 178 -16.70 -12.36 -8.70
CA VAL A 178 -16.28 -13.33 -7.67
C VAL A 178 -16.73 -12.83 -6.29
N PRO A 179 -17.46 -13.65 -5.52
CA PRO A 179 -17.88 -13.28 -4.18
C PRO A 179 -16.71 -12.93 -3.27
N TYR A 180 -16.87 -11.89 -2.44
CA TYR A 180 -15.80 -11.46 -1.53
C TYR A 180 -15.35 -12.57 -0.57
N SER A 181 -16.22 -13.51 -0.20
CA SER A 181 -15.86 -14.68 0.62
C SER A 181 -14.82 -15.59 -0.05
N ALA A 182 -14.88 -15.75 -1.37
CA ALA A 182 -13.88 -16.51 -2.12
C ALA A 182 -12.53 -15.75 -2.15
N VAL A 183 -12.58 -14.43 -2.32
CA VAL A 183 -11.38 -13.57 -2.22
C VAL A 183 -10.74 -13.67 -0.84
N LEU A 184 -11.55 -13.69 0.23
CA LEU A 184 -11.07 -13.88 1.61
C LEU A 184 -10.38 -15.24 1.80
N GLY A 185 -10.94 -16.32 1.23
CA GLY A 185 -10.29 -17.64 1.26
C GLY A 185 -8.90 -17.62 0.62
N LEU A 186 -8.79 -17.04 -0.58
CA LEU A 186 -7.51 -16.86 -1.26
C LEU A 186 -6.56 -15.97 -0.44
N ALA A 187 -7.05 -14.88 0.14
CA ALA A 187 -6.25 -13.98 0.96
C ALA A 187 -5.69 -14.69 2.21
N GLN A 188 -6.47 -15.59 2.83
CA GLN A 188 -6.03 -16.41 3.96
C GLN A 188 -4.90 -17.39 3.57
N GLU A 189 -4.98 -18.00 2.39
CA GLU A 189 -3.93 -18.88 1.90
C GLU A 189 -2.64 -18.11 1.62
N ARG A 190 -2.74 -16.96 0.93
CA ARG A 190 -1.59 -16.08 0.67
C ARG A 190 -0.96 -15.58 1.96
N ARG A 191 -1.79 -15.24 2.94
CA ARG A 191 -1.32 -14.88 4.29
C ARG A 191 -0.48 -15.97 4.92
N LYS A 192 -0.98 -17.20 4.98
CA LYS A 192 -0.25 -18.34 5.57
C LYS A 192 1.09 -18.55 4.88
N ALA A 193 1.15 -18.36 3.56
CA ALA A 193 2.40 -18.42 2.81
C ALA A 193 3.38 -17.30 3.20
N VAL A 194 2.89 -16.06 3.33
CA VAL A 194 3.71 -14.92 3.80
C VAL A 194 4.22 -15.15 5.23
N ASP A 195 3.35 -15.57 6.14
CA ASP A 195 3.72 -15.88 7.54
C ASP A 195 4.76 -17.01 7.60
N GLY A 196 4.56 -18.08 6.83
CA GLY A 196 5.51 -19.19 6.74
C GLY A 196 6.88 -18.75 6.22
N MET A 197 6.91 -17.91 5.18
CA MET A 197 8.15 -17.35 4.64
C MET A 197 8.85 -16.45 5.66
N MET A 198 8.13 -15.53 6.31
CA MET A 198 8.72 -14.62 7.29
C MET A 198 9.30 -15.37 8.49
N ASN A 199 8.63 -16.44 8.93
CA ASN A 199 9.16 -17.32 9.97
C ASN A 199 10.40 -18.10 9.49
N GLN A 200 10.37 -18.63 8.27
CA GLN A 200 11.51 -19.34 7.68
C GLN A 200 12.74 -18.42 7.61
N TYR A 201 12.58 -17.18 7.14
CA TYR A 201 13.65 -16.20 6.97
C TYR A 201 13.64 -15.12 8.07
N HIS A 202 13.37 -15.53 9.31
CA HIS A 202 13.24 -14.63 10.46
C HIS A 202 14.50 -13.79 10.75
N TRP A 203 15.67 -14.20 10.25
CA TRP A 203 16.89 -13.41 10.35
C TRP A 203 16.76 -12.07 9.61
N PHE A 204 15.98 -12.02 8.54
CA PHE A 204 15.69 -10.81 7.76
C PHE A 204 14.39 -10.14 8.21
N PHE A 205 13.33 -10.93 8.38
CA PHE A 205 12.00 -10.46 8.81
C PHE A 205 11.85 -10.42 10.33
N ARG A 206 12.94 -10.10 11.02
CA ARG A 206 13.01 -10.23 12.47
C ARG A 206 11.89 -9.42 13.11
N ARG A 207 11.09 -10.09 13.95
CA ARG A 207 10.14 -9.39 14.81
C ARG A 207 10.95 -8.56 15.81
N LEU A 208 10.93 -7.25 15.66
CA LEU A 208 11.43 -6.35 16.68
C LEU A 208 10.41 -6.34 17.84
N PRO A 209 10.83 -6.10 19.09
CA PRO A 209 9.89 -5.88 20.20
C PRO A 209 8.85 -4.78 19.88
N GLU A 210 9.26 -3.81 19.06
CA GLU A 210 8.42 -2.73 18.53
C GLU A 210 7.32 -3.22 17.55
N ASP A 211 7.45 -4.41 16.98
CA ASP A 211 6.42 -5.03 16.14
C ASP A 211 5.23 -5.58 16.96
N GLU A 212 5.23 -5.43 18.29
CA GLU A 212 4.03 -5.54 19.13
C GLU A 212 3.00 -4.43 18.82
N HIS A 213 3.47 -3.30 18.26
CA HIS A 213 2.64 -2.22 17.77
C HIS A 213 2.40 -2.34 16.25
N PRO A 214 1.23 -1.88 15.75
CA PRO A 214 1.02 -1.74 14.32
C PRO A 214 2.12 -0.87 13.69
N ILE A 215 2.64 -1.29 12.55
CA ILE A 215 3.55 -0.50 11.74
C ILE A 215 2.71 0.37 10.83
N ASP A 216 2.78 1.67 11.06
CA ASP A 216 1.99 2.64 10.34
C ASP A 216 2.36 2.71 8.85
N GLY A 217 1.36 3.05 8.05
CA GLY A 217 1.57 3.29 6.64
C GLY A 217 2.27 4.63 6.42
N LYS A 218 2.99 4.76 5.30
CA LYS A 218 3.70 5.99 4.91
C LYS A 218 2.88 7.28 5.01
N LEU A 219 1.60 7.23 4.65
CA LEU A 219 0.73 8.41 4.71
C LEU A 219 0.50 8.86 6.16
N VAL A 220 0.27 7.92 7.08
CA VAL A 220 0.06 8.20 8.50
C VAL A 220 1.32 8.83 9.07
N VAL A 221 2.46 8.17 8.90
CA VAL A 221 3.76 8.66 9.39
C VAL A 221 4.09 10.04 8.80
N TYR A 222 3.87 10.24 7.50
CA TYR A 222 4.15 11.53 6.87
C TYR A 222 3.32 12.69 7.47
N LEU A 223 2.04 12.44 7.74
CA LEU A 223 1.17 13.46 8.34
C LEU A 223 1.60 13.77 9.78
N GLU A 224 1.91 12.74 10.57
CA GLU A 224 2.39 12.88 11.95
C GLU A 224 3.76 13.57 12.03
N ASP A 225 4.71 13.20 11.17
CA ASP A 225 6.03 13.85 11.06
C ASP A 225 5.87 15.33 10.72
N LYS A 226 4.97 15.66 9.79
CA LYS A 226 4.72 17.03 9.36
C LYS A 226 4.08 17.87 10.46
N GLU A 227 3.16 17.29 11.22
CA GLU A 227 2.53 17.95 12.38
C GLU A 227 3.50 18.15 13.54
N SER A 228 4.38 17.18 13.79
CA SER A 228 5.34 17.21 14.91
C SER A 228 6.68 17.90 14.58
N GLY A 229 6.99 18.08 13.29
CA GLY A 229 8.31 18.54 12.83
C GLY A 229 9.42 17.48 12.96
N HIS A 230 9.06 16.21 13.19
CA HIS A 230 10.01 15.12 13.38
C HIS A 230 10.82 14.82 12.11
N LYS A 231 12.08 14.41 12.30
CA LYS A 231 12.96 13.92 11.24
C LYS A 231 13.71 12.70 11.73
N TYR A 232 13.71 11.64 10.93
CA TYR A 232 14.48 10.44 11.23
C TYR A 232 15.96 10.70 11.00
N ASN A 233 16.79 10.40 11.99
CA ASN A 233 18.23 10.45 11.83
C ASN A 233 18.66 9.32 10.87
N PRO A 234 19.54 9.62 9.88
CA PRO A 234 19.92 8.69 8.82
C PRO A 234 20.69 7.46 9.29
#